data_AF-A0A329U2E6-F1
#
_entry.id   AF-A0A329U2E6-F1
#
_cell.length_a   1.000
_cell.length_b   1.000
_cell.length_c   1.000
_cell.angle_alpha   90.00
_cell.angle_beta   90.00
_cell.angle_gamma   90.00
#
_symmetry.space_group_name_H-M   'P 1'
#
loop_
_entity.id
_entity.type
_entity.pdbx_description
1 polymer ?
#
loop_
_entity_poly.entity_id
_entity_poly.type
_entity_poly.pdbx_seq_one_letter_code
_entity_poly.pdbx_strand_id
1 'polypeptide(L)'
;MKKIKRIALLVVAVLVLLVAASGVKTVLDMKNSADNEVQEEDSTRWAEPTSDPLNIEGIADASAKYASAAVNGSLNLVFNGIWSRQTDYFTVPGGSLTITGYGTAEGTQRYKVSVWQKVAGGAQYVNGSTYYIKTDGQNYRCVISGLDPAASYRLTISYDSSRYYLYGGLKVEGIAG
;
A
#
# COMPACT_ATOMS: atom_id res chain seq x y z
N MET A 1 5.69 55.61 51.39
CA MET A 1 5.50 55.01 50.04
C MET A 1 6.78 54.46 49.37
N LYS A 2 8.00 54.99 49.63
CA LYS A 2 9.24 54.51 48.98
C LYS A 2 9.73 53.10 49.41
N LYS A 3 9.52 52.71 50.68
CA LYS A 3 9.93 51.38 51.20
C LYS A 3 9.01 50.24 50.71
N ILE A 4 7.70 50.47 50.65
CA ILE A 4 6.71 49.48 50.17
C ILE A 4 6.93 49.17 48.67
N LYS A 5 7.24 50.17 47.85
CA LYS A 5 7.58 49.97 46.43
C LYS A 5 8.85 49.13 46.24
N ARG A 6 9.86 49.26 47.12
CA ARG A 6 11.09 48.45 47.06
C ARG A 6 10.85 47.00 47.48
N ILE A 7 9.99 46.77 48.48
CA ILE A 7 9.62 45.42 48.92
C ILE A 7 8.80 44.72 47.83
N ALA A 8 7.84 45.41 47.22
CA ALA A 8 7.07 44.87 46.09
C ALA A 8 7.96 44.51 44.90
N LEU A 9 8.95 45.35 44.57
CA LEU A 9 9.90 45.07 43.48
C LEU A 9 10.80 43.86 43.78
N LEU A 10 11.23 43.70 45.03
CA LEU A 10 12.00 42.53 45.49
C LEU A 10 11.16 41.25 45.43
N VAL A 11 9.89 41.30 45.83
CA VAL A 11 8.98 40.14 45.75
C VAL A 11 8.73 39.74 44.31
N VAL A 12 8.54 40.70 43.39
CA VAL A 12 8.39 40.42 41.95
C VAL A 12 9.67 39.83 41.36
N ALA A 13 10.84 40.38 41.71
CA ALA A 13 12.12 39.84 41.24
C ALA A 13 12.36 38.40 41.73
N VAL A 14 12.01 38.10 42.99
CA VAL A 14 12.10 36.75 43.55
C VAL A 14 11.09 35.81 42.89
N LEU A 15 9.87 36.26 42.59
CA LEU A 15 8.89 35.46 41.83
C LEU A 15 9.39 35.16 40.41
N VAL A 16 9.98 36.13 39.71
CA VAL A 16 10.54 35.92 38.36
C VAL A 16 11.71 34.92 38.40
N LEU A 17 12.57 35.00 39.42
CA LEU A 17 13.64 34.01 39.64
C LEU A 17 13.11 32.61 39.98
N LEU A 18 12.03 32.49 40.74
CA LEU A 18 11.36 31.22 41.05
C LEU A 18 10.67 30.62 39.82
N VAL A 19 10.07 31.45 38.95
CA VAL A 19 9.47 31.00 37.67
C VAL A 19 10.57 30.59 36.68
N ALA A 20 11.69 31.30 36.63
CA ALA A 20 12.84 30.91 35.82
C ALA A 20 13.48 29.60 36.32
N ALA A 21 13.58 29.40 37.64
CA ALA A 21 14.14 28.16 38.22
C ALA A 21 13.20 26.95 38.07
N SER A 22 11.88 27.16 38.02
CA SER A 22 10.90 26.10 37.76
C SER A 22 10.74 25.78 36.27
N GLY A 23 11.05 26.73 35.37
CA GLY A 23 11.11 26.49 33.92
C GLY A 23 12.39 25.82 33.40
N VAL A 24 13.44 25.71 34.23
CA VAL A 24 14.73 25.08 33.83
C VAL A 24 14.82 23.61 34.21
N LYS A 25 13.93 23.09 35.09
CA LYS A 25 13.87 21.66 35.37
C LYS A 25 13.18 20.82 34.28
N THR A 26 12.47 21.43 33.34
CA THR A 26 11.83 20.71 32.23
C THR A 26 12.64 20.71 30.93
N VAL A 27 13.75 21.45 30.84
CA VAL A 27 14.56 21.52 29.60
C VAL A 27 15.81 20.63 29.66
N LEU A 28 16.28 20.25 30.84
CA LEU A 28 17.46 19.38 30.98
C LEU A 28 17.14 17.87 30.88
N ASP A 29 15.90 17.45 31.11
CA ASP A 29 15.47 16.07 30.87
C ASP A 29 15.06 15.80 29.41
N MET A 30 14.93 16.85 28.58
CA MET A 30 14.61 16.73 27.15
C MET A 30 15.81 16.28 26.28
N LYS A 31 16.96 15.95 26.86
CA LYS A 31 18.15 15.51 26.10
C LYS A 31 18.60 14.06 26.38
N ASN A 32 17.84 13.31 27.18
CA ASN A 32 18.09 11.88 27.41
C ASN A 32 16.85 10.99 27.30
N SER A 33 15.70 11.52 26.84
CA SER A 33 14.78 10.66 26.10
C SER A 33 15.41 10.49 24.73
N ALA A 34 16.42 9.62 24.64
CA ALA A 34 16.55 8.83 23.44
C ALA A 34 15.13 8.30 23.19
N ASP A 35 14.57 8.66 22.03
CA ASP A 35 13.38 8.06 21.49
C ASP A 35 13.58 6.54 21.53
N ASN A 36 13.25 5.92 22.65
CA ASN A 36 12.35 4.80 22.60
C ASN A 36 10.99 5.42 22.23
N GLU A 37 10.86 5.92 20.99
CA GLU A 37 9.77 5.43 20.20
C GLU A 37 9.85 3.93 20.42
N VAL A 38 8.98 3.43 21.29
CA VAL A 38 8.48 2.09 21.13
C VAL A 38 7.99 2.15 19.70
N GLN A 39 8.86 1.78 18.75
CA GLN A 39 8.42 1.19 17.52
C GLN A 39 7.47 0.14 18.05
N GLU A 40 6.16 0.43 17.97
CA GLU A 40 5.17 -0.62 17.81
C GLU A 40 5.90 -1.60 16.93
N GLU A 41 6.36 -2.71 17.53
CA GLU A 41 7.09 -3.72 16.80
C GLU A 41 6.25 -3.90 15.56
N ASP A 42 6.83 -3.60 14.39
CA ASP A 42 6.17 -3.73 13.10
C ASP A 42 5.96 -5.22 12.90
N SER A 43 5.04 -5.72 13.69
CA SER A 43 4.50 -7.05 13.81
C SER A 43 3.47 -7.23 12.71
N THR A 44 3.49 -6.36 11.69
CA THR A 44 3.06 -6.67 10.33
C THR A 44 3.70 -8.01 10.02
N ARG A 45 2.95 -9.07 10.31
CA ARG A 45 3.33 -10.41 10.00
C ARG A 45 3.19 -10.44 8.50
N TRP A 46 4.32 -10.28 7.82
CA TRP A 46 4.42 -10.39 6.38
C TRP A 46 3.73 -11.69 6.03
N ALA A 47 2.61 -11.59 5.32
CA ALA A 47 1.76 -12.74 5.13
C ALA A 47 2.57 -13.76 4.31
N GLU A 48 2.71 -14.98 4.85
CA GLU A 48 3.75 -15.92 4.42
C GLU A 48 3.68 -16.16 2.90
N PRO A 49 4.82 -16.13 2.19
CA PRO A 49 4.87 -16.47 0.77
C PRO A 49 4.21 -17.84 0.56
N THR A 50 3.41 -17.96 -0.49
CA THR A 50 2.82 -19.25 -0.84
C THR A 50 3.91 -20.30 -1.08
N SER A 51 3.61 -21.55 -0.74
CA SER A 51 4.52 -22.69 -0.96
C SER A 51 4.67 -23.05 -2.45
N ASP A 52 3.81 -22.52 -3.31
CA ASP A 52 3.85 -22.70 -4.77
C ASP A 52 3.71 -21.33 -5.47
N PRO A 53 4.78 -20.51 -5.44
CA PRO A 53 4.73 -19.16 -5.99
C PRO A 53 4.54 -19.21 -7.49
N LEU A 54 3.59 -18.41 -7.96
CA LEU A 54 3.38 -18.20 -9.39
C LEU A 54 4.70 -17.79 -10.04
N ASN A 55 5.09 -18.44 -11.13
CA ASN A 55 6.30 -18.05 -11.86
C ASN A 55 6.07 -16.68 -12.54
N ILE A 56 6.62 -15.62 -11.95
CA ILE A 56 6.53 -14.23 -12.42
C ILE A 56 7.80 -13.92 -13.24
N GLU A 57 7.70 -14.06 -14.56
CA GLU A 57 8.83 -13.77 -15.47
C GLU A 57 9.08 -12.26 -15.61
N GLY A 58 10.35 -11.86 -15.75
CA GLY A 58 10.75 -10.49 -16.06
C GLY A 58 10.79 -9.52 -14.87
N ILE A 59 10.45 -9.98 -13.66
CA ILE A 59 10.57 -9.18 -12.43
C ILE A 59 11.80 -9.67 -11.64
N ALA A 60 12.81 -8.80 -11.53
CA ALA A 60 14.06 -9.13 -10.85
C ALA A 60 13.96 -9.05 -9.31
N ASP A 61 13.09 -8.19 -8.80
CA ASP A 61 12.89 -8.00 -7.36
C ASP A 61 11.42 -8.25 -6.98
N ALA A 62 11.15 -9.45 -6.47
CA ALA A 62 9.82 -9.85 -5.99
C ALA A 62 9.43 -9.19 -4.66
N SER A 63 10.36 -8.49 -3.99
CA SER A 63 10.09 -7.77 -2.73
C SER A 63 9.60 -6.34 -2.95
N ALA A 64 9.69 -5.84 -4.18
CA ALA A 64 9.26 -4.49 -4.55
C ALA A 64 7.80 -4.22 -4.13
N LYS A 65 7.53 -2.99 -3.68
CA LYS A 65 6.16 -2.54 -3.34
C LYS A 65 5.18 -2.73 -4.49
N TYR A 66 5.65 -2.51 -5.70
CA TYR A 66 4.94 -2.84 -6.94
C TYR A 66 5.97 -2.95 -8.07
N ALA A 67 5.91 -4.02 -8.84
CA ALA A 67 6.63 -4.14 -10.10
C ALA A 67 5.77 -4.89 -11.11
N SER A 68 5.95 -4.57 -12.39
CA SER A 68 5.27 -5.23 -13.48
C SER A 68 6.17 -5.39 -14.70
N ALA A 69 6.05 -6.50 -15.41
CA ALA A 69 6.79 -6.78 -16.63
C ALA A 69 5.88 -7.47 -17.66
N ALA A 70 5.86 -6.96 -18.89
CA ALA A 70 5.21 -7.62 -20.01
C ALA A 70 6.23 -8.49 -20.75
N VAL A 71 6.08 -9.81 -20.68
CA VAL A 71 7.01 -10.79 -21.26
C VAL A 71 6.23 -11.96 -21.83
N ASN A 72 6.59 -12.40 -23.05
CA ASN A 72 6.00 -13.59 -23.69
C ASN A 72 4.46 -13.62 -23.73
N GLY A 73 3.82 -12.47 -24.02
CA GLY A 73 2.36 -12.36 -24.07
C GLY A 73 1.66 -12.40 -22.72
N SER A 74 2.42 -12.22 -21.62
CA SER A 74 1.91 -12.13 -20.26
C SER A 74 2.34 -10.83 -19.59
N LEU A 75 1.45 -10.19 -18.84
CA LEU A 75 1.79 -9.16 -17.87
C LEU A 75 1.94 -9.83 -16.49
N ASN A 76 3.16 -9.87 -16.00
CA ASN A 76 3.50 -10.38 -14.68
C ASN A 76 3.57 -9.20 -13.70
N LEU A 77 3.04 -9.38 -12.50
CA LEU A 77 2.98 -8.36 -11.45
C LEU A 77 3.35 -8.94 -10.10
N VAL A 78 4.07 -8.16 -9.31
CA VAL A 78 4.19 -8.34 -7.85
C VAL A 78 3.74 -7.07 -7.15
N PHE A 79 3.10 -7.23 -6.00
CA PHE A 79 2.71 -6.11 -5.16
C PHE A 79 2.83 -6.49 -3.69
N ASN A 80 3.27 -5.51 -2.92
CA ASN A 80 3.59 -5.68 -1.51
C ASN A 80 3.13 -4.43 -0.78
N GLY A 81 2.21 -4.59 0.17
CA GLY A 81 1.77 -3.49 1.00
C GLY A 81 0.86 -2.48 0.28
N ILE A 82 0.00 -2.92 -0.66
CA ILE A 82 -0.88 -2.02 -1.41
C ILE A 82 -2.33 -2.07 -0.93
N TRP A 83 -3.04 -0.94 -1.03
CA TRP A 83 -4.51 -0.91 -1.01
C TRP A 83 -5.10 -0.93 -2.41
N SER A 84 -4.51 -0.16 -3.33
CA SER A 84 -4.97 -0.10 -4.71
C SER A 84 -3.83 0.24 -5.66
N ARG A 85 -3.79 -0.45 -6.79
CA ARG A 85 -2.88 -0.16 -7.91
C ARG A 85 -3.57 -0.40 -9.24
N GLN A 86 -3.12 0.31 -10.25
CA GLN A 86 -3.52 0.11 -11.64
C GLN A 86 -2.27 -0.14 -12.48
N THR A 87 -2.41 -1.00 -13.48
CA THR A 87 -1.35 -1.29 -14.44
C THR A 87 -1.28 -0.19 -15.50
N ASP A 88 -0.21 -0.20 -16.28
CA ASP A 88 -0.21 0.45 -17.59
C ASP A 88 -1.22 -0.21 -18.53
N TYR A 89 -1.50 0.49 -19.63
CA TYR A 89 -2.40 -0.03 -20.66
C TYR A 89 -1.70 -1.07 -21.53
N PHE A 90 -2.44 -2.11 -21.90
CA PHE A 90 -2.03 -3.17 -22.81
C PHE A 90 -3.19 -3.50 -23.77
N THR A 91 -2.92 -4.30 -24.80
CA THR A 91 -3.95 -4.78 -25.74
C THR A 91 -4.25 -6.26 -25.49
N VAL A 92 -5.41 -6.73 -25.95
CA VAL A 92 -5.85 -8.13 -25.78
C VAL A 92 -6.26 -8.71 -27.13
N PRO A 93 -5.31 -9.12 -27.99
CA PRO A 93 -5.61 -9.49 -29.38
C PRO A 93 -6.59 -10.66 -29.53
N GLY A 94 -6.61 -11.59 -28.56
CA GLY A 94 -7.54 -12.72 -28.55
C GLY A 94 -8.90 -12.42 -27.92
N GLY A 95 -9.14 -11.18 -27.47
CA GLY A 95 -10.37 -10.75 -26.79
C GLY A 95 -10.64 -11.45 -25.45
N SER A 96 -9.67 -12.17 -24.91
CA SER A 96 -9.77 -12.86 -23.61
C SER A 96 -8.47 -12.80 -22.83
N LEU A 97 -8.59 -12.53 -21.53
CA LEU A 97 -7.50 -12.58 -20.55
C LEU A 97 -7.66 -13.82 -19.67
N THR A 98 -6.55 -14.49 -19.40
CA THR A 98 -6.46 -15.41 -18.25
C THR A 98 -5.69 -14.71 -17.15
N ILE A 99 -6.27 -14.62 -15.97
CA ILE A 99 -5.60 -14.06 -14.80
C ILE A 99 -5.40 -15.19 -13.79
N THR A 100 -4.15 -15.46 -13.45
CA THR A 100 -3.78 -16.32 -12.33
C THR A 100 -3.16 -15.46 -11.26
N GLY A 101 -3.65 -15.57 -10.02
CA GLY A 101 -3.25 -14.72 -8.94
C GLY A 101 -3.32 -15.38 -7.58
N TYR A 102 -2.42 -14.98 -6.71
CA TYR A 102 -2.48 -15.29 -5.29
C TYR A 102 -2.42 -13.99 -4.50
N GLY A 103 -2.77 -14.07 -3.22
CA GLY A 103 -2.51 -12.97 -2.31
C GLY A 103 -2.50 -13.45 -0.89
N THR A 104 -1.89 -12.64 -0.03
CA THR A 104 -1.75 -12.89 1.39
C THR A 104 -1.97 -11.56 2.12
N ALA A 105 -2.74 -11.59 3.19
CA ALA A 105 -3.08 -10.45 4.03
C ALA A 105 -3.56 -10.95 5.40
N GLU A 106 -3.51 -10.10 6.42
CA GLU A 106 -4.12 -10.44 7.71
C GLU A 106 -5.65 -10.47 7.61
N GLY A 107 -6.25 -11.55 8.14
CA GLY A 107 -7.68 -11.86 8.02
C GLY A 107 -8.03 -12.65 6.74
N THR A 108 -9.22 -13.27 6.74
CA THR A 108 -9.70 -14.09 5.61
C THR A 108 -10.55 -13.23 4.66
N GLN A 109 -9.93 -12.27 3.98
CA GLN A 109 -10.60 -11.38 3.04
C GLN A 109 -10.30 -11.74 1.58
N ARG A 110 -10.82 -10.93 0.66
CA ARG A 110 -10.59 -11.07 -0.79
C ARG A 110 -10.14 -9.73 -1.34
N TYR A 111 -9.25 -9.76 -2.32
CA TYR A 111 -8.96 -8.58 -3.15
C TYR A 111 -9.67 -8.71 -4.50
N LYS A 112 -9.92 -7.56 -5.11
CA LYS A 112 -10.61 -7.43 -6.39
C LYS A 112 -9.58 -7.18 -7.47
N VAL A 113 -9.75 -7.88 -8.59
CA VAL A 113 -9.12 -7.56 -9.86
C VAL A 113 -10.21 -7.12 -10.81
N SER A 114 -10.02 -6.02 -11.55
CA SER A 114 -11.04 -5.50 -12.48
C SER A 114 -10.40 -4.88 -13.72
N VAL A 115 -11.05 -5.07 -14.88
CA VAL A 115 -10.58 -4.56 -16.17
C VAL A 115 -11.24 -3.22 -16.48
N TRP A 116 -10.43 -2.30 -17.00
CA TRP A 116 -10.87 -0.99 -17.46
C TRP A 116 -10.41 -0.77 -18.89
N GLN A 117 -11.32 -0.37 -19.76
CA GLN A 117 -11.02 -0.04 -21.15
C GLN A 117 -10.67 1.45 -21.27
N LYS A 118 -9.64 1.76 -22.06
CA LYS A 118 -9.29 3.13 -22.41
C LYS A 118 -10.38 3.74 -23.28
N VAL A 119 -10.81 4.95 -22.96
CA VAL A 119 -11.81 5.71 -23.73
C VAL A 119 -11.38 7.17 -23.87
N ALA A 120 -12.05 7.91 -24.74
CA ALA A 120 -11.92 9.37 -24.79
C ALA A 120 -12.28 9.94 -23.40
N GLY A 121 -11.33 10.63 -22.76
CA GLY A 121 -11.50 11.21 -21.43
C GLY A 121 -11.09 10.32 -20.25
N GLY A 122 -10.54 9.12 -20.47
CA GLY A 122 -9.94 8.32 -19.39
C GLY A 122 -10.13 6.82 -19.57
N ALA A 123 -10.78 6.19 -18.59
CA ALA A 123 -11.04 4.75 -18.58
C ALA A 123 -12.48 4.45 -18.17
N GLN A 124 -13.11 3.48 -18.83
CA GLN A 124 -14.41 2.95 -18.46
C GLN A 124 -14.28 1.55 -17.88
N TYR A 125 -15.06 1.24 -16.85
CA TYR A 125 -15.12 -0.10 -16.27
C TYR A 125 -15.74 -1.08 -17.27
N VAL A 126 -15.12 -2.25 -17.43
CA VAL A 126 -15.68 -3.33 -18.24
C VAL A 126 -16.65 -4.14 -17.38
N ASN A 127 -17.94 -4.14 -17.74
CA ASN A 127 -18.98 -4.78 -16.94
C ASN A 127 -18.72 -6.30 -16.79
N GLY A 128 -18.90 -6.83 -15.57
CA GLY A 128 -18.67 -8.23 -15.25
C GLY A 128 -17.21 -8.66 -15.20
N SER A 129 -16.25 -7.72 -15.32
CA SER A 129 -14.81 -8.04 -15.30
C SER A 129 -14.20 -8.14 -13.91
N THR A 130 -14.98 -7.92 -12.85
CA THR A 130 -14.48 -8.00 -11.48
C THR A 130 -14.39 -9.44 -11.02
N TYR A 131 -13.18 -9.85 -10.63
CA TYR A 131 -12.94 -11.13 -9.99
C TYR A 131 -12.38 -10.95 -8.57
N TYR A 132 -12.78 -11.83 -7.66
CA TYR A 132 -12.35 -11.81 -6.27
C TYR A 132 -11.41 -12.96 -5.98
N ILE A 133 -10.20 -12.64 -5.51
CA ILE A 133 -9.16 -13.62 -5.17
C ILE A 133 -9.03 -13.66 -3.64
N LYS A 134 -9.03 -14.86 -3.05
CA LYS A 134 -8.85 -15.02 -1.61
C LYS A 134 -7.40 -14.75 -1.22
N THR A 135 -7.20 -14.18 -0.04
CA THR A 135 -5.87 -13.88 0.50
C THR A 135 -5.32 -15.02 1.37
N ASP A 136 -5.49 -16.27 0.93
CA ASP A 136 -5.05 -17.49 1.64
C ASP A 136 -3.76 -18.09 1.08
N GLY A 137 -3.06 -17.34 0.21
CA GLY A 137 -1.83 -17.79 -0.46
C GLY A 137 -2.04 -18.78 -1.60
N GLN A 138 -3.26 -19.27 -1.85
CA GLN A 138 -3.49 -20.19 -2.96
C GLN A 138 -3.60 -19.45 -4.30
N ASN A 139 -3.23 -20.15 -5.37
CA ASN A 139 -3.39 -19.64 -6.73
C ASN A 139 -4.84 -19.79 -7.18
N TYR A 140 -5.47 -18.69 -7.56
CA TYR A 140 -6.79 -18.65 -8.17
C TYR A 140 -6.69 -18.20 -9.62
N ARG A 141 -7.44 -18.87 -10.49
CA ARG A 141 -7.50 -18.56 -11.91
C ARG A 141 -8.89 -18.07 -12.29
N CYS A 142 -8.94 -17.03 -13.12
CA CYS A 142 -10.16 -16.59 -13.79
C CYS A 142 -9.89 -16.24 -15.25
N VAL A 143 -10.96 -16.19 -16.04
CA VAL A 143 -10.92 -15.79 -17.44
C VAL A 143 -11.91 -14.65 -17.63
N ILE A 144 -11.48 -13.59 -18.29
CA ILE A 144 -12.31 -12.46 -18.69
C ILE A 144 -12.34 -12.46 -20.21
N SER A 145 -13.51 -12.64 -20.80
CA SER A 145 -13.71 -12.76 -22.25
C SER A 145 -14.63 -11.66 -22.79
N GLY A 146 -14.75 -11.58 -24.12
CA GLY A 146 -15.59 -10.60 -24.79
C GLY A 146 -14.98 -9.19 -24.83
N LEU A 147 -13.66 -9.09 -24.65
CA LEU A 147 -12.93 -7.84 -24.82
C LEU A 147 -12.78 -7.55 -26.31
N ASP A 148 -13.01 -6.30 -26.72
CA ASP A 148 -12.69 -5.81 -28.05
C ASP A 148 -11.16 -5.87 -28.29
N PRO A 149 -10.68 -6.65 -29.27
CA PRO A 149 -9.25 -6.77 -29.60
C PRO A 149 -8.59 -5.47 -30.05
N ALA A 150 -9.36 -4.50 -30.57
CA ALA A 150 -8.83 -3.22 -31.05
C ALA A 150 -8.68 -2.17 -29.94
N ALA A 151 -9.18 -2.46 -28.73
CA ALA A 151 -9.12 -1.53 -27.61
C ALA A 151 -7.89 -1.78 -26.72
N SER A 152 -7.54 -0.77 -25.92
CA SER A 152 -6.53 -0.87 -24.86
C SER A 152 -7.22 -1.01 -23.50
N TYR A 153 -6.62 -1.81 -22.63
CA TYR A 153 -7.14 -2.13 -21.30
C TYR A 153 -6.08 -1.94 -20.24
N ARG A 154 -6.49 -1.74 -19.00
CA ARG A 154 -5.64 -1.84 -17.82
C ARG A 154 -6.33 -2.67 -16.76
N LEU A 155 -5.55 -3.21 -15.84
CA LEU A 155 -6.07 -3.89 -14.65
C LEU A 155 -5.98 -2.99 -13.44
N THR A 156 -6.94 -3.16 -12.54
CA THR A 156 -6.92 -2.58 -11.20
C THR A 156 -6.90 -3.71 -10.19
N ILE A 157 -6.04 -3.59 -9.20
CA ILE A 157 -5.95 -4.45 -8.03
C ILE A 157 -6.40 -3.60 -6.85
N SER A 158 -7.40 -4.05 -6.10
CA SER A 158 -7.88 -3.31 -4.93
C SER A 158 -8.20 -4.24 -3.77
N TYR A 159 -7.77 -3.85 -2.58
CA TYR A 159 -8.02 -4.57 -1.34
C TYR A 159 -8.85 -3.69 -0.41
N ASP A 160 -10.01 -4.22 -0.02
CA ASP A 160 -11.06 -3.49 0.70
C ASP A 160 -10.86 -3.65 2.21
N SER A 161 -9.68 -3.25 2.69
CA SER A 161 -9.31 -3.30 4.10
C SER A 161 -8.81 -1.94 4.56
N SER A 162 -9.40 -1.43 5.64
CA SER A 162 -8.97 -0.18 6.28
C SER A 162 -7.81 -0.35 7.25
N ARG A 163 -7.38 -1.61 7.50
CA ARG A 163 -6.38 -1.93 8.53
C ARG A 163 -5.18 -2.68 7.99
N TYR A 164 -5.37 -3.49 6.95
CA TYR A 164 -4.37 -4.40 6.45
C TYR A 164 -4.04 -4.10 4.99
N TYR A 165 -2.80 -4.40 4.62
CA TYR A 165 -2.34 -4.27 3.25
C TYR A 165 -2.28 -5.61 2.54
N LEU A 166 -2.42 -5.56 1.21
CA LEU A 166 -2.35 -6.74 0.35
C LEU A 166 -0.91 -6.99 -0.11
N TYR A 167 -0.52 -8.27 -0.08
CA TYR A 167 0.66 -8.82 -0.72
C TYR A 167 0.23 -9.86 -1.74
N GLY A 168 0.97 -10.01 -2.84
CA GLY A 168 0.68 -11.05 -3.82
C GLY A 168 1.33 -10.80 -5.17
N GLY A 169 0.88 -11.60 -6.14
CA GLY A 169 1.32 -11.50 -7.51
C GLY A 169 0.21 -11.93 -8.47
N LEU A 170 0.30 -11.45 -9.69
CA LEU A 170 -0.59 -11.78 -10.79
C LEU A 170 0.21 -12.13 -12.03
N LYS A 171 -0.21 -13.16 -12.76
CA LYS A 171 0.15 -13.41 -14.15
C LYS A 171 -1.10 -13.23 -15.01
N VAL A 172 -1.03 -12.32 -15.96
CA VAL A 172 -2.13 -11.95 -16.84
C VAL A 172 -1.74 -12.33 -18.26
N GLU A 173 -2.31 -13.41 -18.76
CA GLU A 173 -1.97 -14.00 -20.06
C GLU A 173 -2.97 -13.56 -21.13
N GLY A 174 -2.52 -13.53 -22.39
CA GLY A 174 -3.33 -13.13 -23.54
C GLY A 174 -3.19 -11.66 -23.90
N ILE A 175 -2.18 -10.98 -23.36
CA ILE A 175 -1.90 -9.58 -23.68
C ILE A 175 -0.93 -9.47 -24.87
N ALA A 176 -1.00 -8.33 -25.55
CA ALA A 176 0.13 -7.81 -26.31
C ALA A 176 0.55 -6.48 -25.66
N GLY A 177 1.84 -6.42 -25.31
CA GLY A 177 2.53 -5.28 -24.72
C GLY A 177 3.32 -4.52 -25.76
#